data_AF-A0A451G333-F1
#
_entry.id   AF-A0A451G333-F1
#
_cell.length_a   1.000
_cell.length_b   1.000
_cell.length_c   1.000
_cell.angle_alpha   90.00
_cell.angle_beta   90.00
_cell.angle_gamma   90.00
#
_symmetry.space_group_name_H-M   'P 1'
#
loop_
_entity.id
_entity.type
_entity.pdbx_description
1 polymer ?
#
loop_
_entity_poly.entity_id
_entity_poly.type
_entity_poly.pdbx_seq_one_letter_code
_entity_poly.pdbx_strand_id
1 'polypeptide(L)'
;PVPEKAVRFSFTVMNISVPSNSGSVRIFEEAKPNSELCCKPMCLMLADESDHETLTAILSPLIAEREAMKSSDLMLEIGGILRSFKFIFRGTGYDEKLVREVEGLEASGSIFICTL
;
A
#
# COMPACT_ATOMS: atom_id res chain seq x y z
N PRO A 1 28.61 0.78 -7.04
CA PRO A 1 27.84 1.29 -8.20
C PRO A 1 26.34 1.27 -7.85
N VAL A 2 25.60 2.30 -8.21
CA VAL A 2 24.15 2.36 -7.97
C VAL A 2 23.43 1.72 -9.18
N PRO A 3 22.37 0.92 -8.99
CA PRO A 3 21.60 0.37 -10.10
C PRO A 3 20.99 1.47 -10.99
N GLU A 4 20.87 1.21 -12.29
CA GLU A 4 20.15 2.07 -13.26
C GLU A 4 18.64 1.80 -13.28
N LYS A 5 18.11 1.30 -12.17
CA LYS A 5 16.69 0.97 -11.96
C LYS A 5 16.17 1.66 -10.71
N ALA A 6 14.86 1.88 -10.66
CA ALA A 6 14.20 2.51 -9.53
C ALA A 6 12.92 1.78 -9.17
N VAL A 7 12.66 1.66 -7.86
CA VAL A 7 11.40 1.16 -7.31
C VAL A 7 10.70 2.31 -6.59
N ARG A 8 9.38 2.40 -6.79
CA ARG A 8 8.52 3.40 -6.15
C ARG A 8 7.40 2.73 -5.38
N PHE A 9 7.40 2.91 -4.06
CA PHE A 9 6.28 2.56 -3.21
C PHE A 9 5.35 3.76 -3.06
N SER A 10 4.05 3.56 -3.26
CA SER A 10 3.05 4.64 -3.24
C SER A 10 1.74 4.16 -2.65
N PHE A 11 0.89 5.09 -2.24
CA PHE A 11 -0.45 4.80 -1.76
C PHE A 11 -1.46 5.80 -2.30
N THR A 12 -2.72 5.38 -2.33
CA THR A 12 -3.86 6.23 -2.67
C THR A 12 -4.92 6.05 -1.59
N VAL A 13 -5.47 7.15 -1.07
CA VAL A 13 -6.65 7.09 -0.20
C VAL A 13 -7.86 6.86 -1.09
N MET A 14 -8.38 5.63 -1.10
CA MET A 14 -9.48 5.25 -2.00
C MET A 14 -10.85 5.77 -1.53
N ASN A 15 -11.15 5.61 -0.25
CA ASN A 15 -12.37 6.11 0.36
C ASN A 15 -12.19 6.31 1.86
N ILE A 16 -13.03 7.16 2.45
CA ILE A 16 -13.17 7.34 3.90
C ILE A 16 -14.64 7.12 4.24
N SER A 17 -14.89 6.30 5.25
CA SER A 17 -16.24 5.97 5.71
C SER A 17 -16.34 6.14 7.22
N VAL A 18 -17.53 6.48 7.70
CA VAL A 18 -17.84 6.67 9.13
C VAL A 18 -18.96 5.70 9.52
N PRO A 19 -18.88 5.02 10.68
CA PRO A 19 -19.96 4.17 11.16
C PRO A 19 -21.22 4.98 11.50
N SER A 20 -22.38 4.43 11.17
CA SER A 20 -23.72 4.96 11.42
C SER A 20 -24.63 3.81 11.89
N ASN A 21 -25.80 4.14 12.45
CA ASN A 21 -26.76 3.16 12.99
C ASN A 21 -27.25 2.15 11.94
N SER A 22 -27.18 2.50 10.65
CA SER A 22 -27.60 1.65 9.52
C SER A 22 -26.44 1.03 8.74
N GLY A 23 -25.20 1.10 9.25
CA GLY A 23 -24.00 0.61 8.55
C GLY A 23 -22.92 1.70 8.42
N SER A 24 -21.97 1.53 7.50
CA SER A 24 -20.96 2.57 7.22
C SER A 24 -21.45 3.53 6.14
N VAL A 25 -21.26 4.84 6.36
CA VAL A 25 -21.56 5.88 5.38
C VAL A 25 -20.24 6.37 4.80
N ARG A 26 -20.12 6.34 3.47
CA ARG A 26 -18.95 6.85 2.74
C ARG A 26 -19.02 8.37 2.67
N ILE A 27 -18.00 9.05 3.20
CA ILE A 27 -17.90 10.51 3.23
C ILE A 27 -16.89 11.07 2.23
N PHE A 28 -15.99 10.22 1.74
CA PHE A 28 -15.04 10.52 0.68
C PHE A 28 -14.84 9.30 -0.20
N GLU A 29 -14.71 9.53 -1.50
CA GLU A 29 -14.33 8.53 -2.50
C GLU A 29 -13.47 9.20 -3.55
N GLU A 30 -12.35 8.58 -3.90
CA GLU A 30 -11.49 9.07 -4.96
C GLU A 30 -12.19 8.85 -6.32
N ALA A 31 -12.51 9.95 -7.00
CA ALA A 31 -13.25 9.93 -8.25
C ALA A 31 -12.42 9.35 -9.41
N LYS A 32 -11.09 9.47 -9.36
CA LYS A 32 -10.17 8.96 -10.38
C LYS A 32 -9.03 8.18 -9.73
N PRO A 33 -9.26 6.93 -9.26
CA PRO A 33 -8.33 6.19 -8.42
C PRO A 33 -6.98 5.85 -9.07
N ASN A 34 -6.92 5.87 -10.40
CA ASN A 34 -5.70 5.62 -11.17
C ASN A 34 -5.06 6.91 -11.70
N SER A 35 -5.47 8.08 -11.20
CA SER A 35 -4.87 9.36 -11.56
C SER A 35 -3.50 9.54 -10.89
N GLU A 36 -2.54 10.12 -11.61
CA GLU A 36 -1.26 10.51 -11.04
C GLU A 36 -1.40 11.48 -9.86
N LEU A 37 -2.47 12.28 -9.83
CA LEU A 37 -2.72 13.28 -8.80
C LEU A 37 -3.05 12.67 -7.42
N CYS A 38 -3.65 11.48 -7.39
CA CYS A 38 -4.06 10.80 -6.16
C CYS A 38 -3.02 9.78 -5.66
N CYS A 39 -2.12 9.31 -6.54
CA CYS A 39 -1.06 8.37 -6.21
C CYS A 39 0.09 9.08 -5.47
N LYS A 40 0.08 9.03 -4.14
CA LYS A 40 1.08 9.71 -3.30
C LYS A 40 2.34 8.84 -3.15
N PRO A 41 3.52 9.32 -3.56
CA PRO A 41 4.77 8.59 -3.34
C PRO A 41 5.11 8.56 -1.85
N MET A 42 5.51 7.39 -1.36
CA MET A 42 5.92 7.17 0.03
C MET A 42 7.39 6.77 0.14
N CYS A 43 7.90 5.96 -0.79
CA CYS A 43 9.31 5.58 -0.85
C CYS A 43 9.80 5.54 -2.29
N LEU A 44 10.98 6.11 -2.53
CA LEU A 44 11.69 6.08 -3.81
C LEU A 44 13.08 5.50 -3.55
N MET A 45 13.46 4.47 -4.29
CA MET A 45 14.77 3.82 -4.15
C MET A 45 15.38 3.53 -5.52
N LEU A 46 16.69 3.64 -5.62
CA LEU A 46 17.46 3.17 -6.78
C LEU A 46 17.87 1.73 -6.52
N ALA A 47 16.98 0.81 -6.90
CA ALA A 47 17.11 -0.63 -6.69
C ALA A 47 16.52 -1.37 -7.88
N ASP A 48 16.95 -2.62 -8.07
CA ASP A 48 16.26 -3.57 -8.94
C ASP A 48 15.14 -4.24 -8.13
N GLU A 49 13.93 -4.32 -8.66
CA GLU A 49 12.81 -4.97 -7.97
C GLU A 49 13.07 -6.46 -7.72
N SER A 50 13.92 -7.08 -8.54
CA SER A 50 14.30 -8.49 -8.44
C SER A 50 15.47 -8.74 -7.46
N ASP A 51 16.04 -7.69 -6.87
CA ASP A 51 16.98 -7.82 -5.76
C ASP A 51 16.18 -7.87 -4.44
N HIS A 52 15.79 -9.10 -4.08
CA HIS A 52 14.97 -9.37 -2.91
C HIS A 52 15.61 -8.87 -1.60
N GLU A 53 16.94 -8.95 -1.48
CA GLU A 53 17.65 -8.52 -0.27
C GLU A 53 17.56 -7.00 -0.11
N THR A 54 17.86 -6.25 -1.18
CA THR A 54 17.77 -4.80 -1.17
C THR A 54 16.33 -4.33 -0.98
N LEU A 55 15.37 -4.94 -1.70
CA LEU A 55 13.96 -4.57 -1.62
C LEU A 55 13.40 -4.79 -0.20
N THR A 56 13.70 -5.95 0.40
CA THR A 56 13.25 -6.28 1.76
C THR A 56 13.91 -5.38 2.80
N ALA A 57 15.22 -5.11 2.66
CA ALA A 57 15.93 -4.21 3.56
C ALA A 57 15.31 -2.79 3.58
N ILE A 58 14.89 -2.28 2.43
CA ILE A 58 14.30 -0.93 2.30
C ILE A 58 12.82 -0.90 2.69
N LEU A 59 12.03 -1.91 2.29
CA LEU A 59 10.57 -1.90 2.51
C LEU A 59 10.14 -2.48 3.86
N SER A 60 10.97 -3.28 4.53
CA SER A 60 10.60 -3.89 5.82
C SER A 60 10.14 -2.90 6.90
N PRO A 61 10.72 -1.68 7.05
CA PRO A 61 10.20 -0.71 8.01
C PRO A 61 8.78 -0.22 7.66
N LEU A 62 8.49 0.02 6.38
CA LEU A 62 7.16 0.44 5.93
C LEU A 62 6.11 -0.66 6.13
N ILE A 63 6.50 -1.92 5.93
CA ILE A 63 5.64 -3.07 6.23
C ILE A 63 5.38 -3.15 7.73
N ALA A 64 6.40 -2.98 8.58
CA ALA A 64 6.24 -2.99 10.02
C ALA A 64 5.32 -1.86 10.52
N GLU A 65 5.48 -0.64 9.99
CA GLU A 65 4.59 0.49 10.27
C GLU A 65 3.15 0.19 9.82
N ARG A 66 2.97 -0.33 8.61
CA ARG A 66 1.66 -0.75 8.10
C ARG A 66 1.00 -1.77 9.02
N GLU A 67 1.72 -2.80 9.47
CA GLU A 67 1.17 -3.82 10.37
C GLU A 67 0.80 -3.23 11.74
N ALA A 68 1.63 -2.35 12.29
CA ALA A 68 1.30 -1.63 13.52
C ALA A 68 0.05 -0.76 13.35
N MET A 69 -0.09 -0.09 12.20
CA MET A 69 -1.23 0.79 11.92
C MET A 69 -2.56 0.04 11.84
N LYS A 70 -2.58 -1.23 11.40
CA LYS A 70 -3.81 -2.03 11.27
C LYS A 70 -4.53 -2.26 12.60
N SER A 71 -3.81 -2.29 13.72
CA SER A 71 -4.34 -2.52 15.06
C SER A 71 -4.38 -1.25 15.93
N SER A 72 -4.09 -0.09 15.33
CA SER A 72 -4.03 1.20 16.01
C SER A 72 -5.13 2.17 15.56
N ASP A 73 -5.41 3.15 16.42
CA ASP A 73 -6.27 4.29 16.12
C ASP A 73 -5.42 5.57 16.02
N LEU A 74 -5.46 6.24 14.88
CA LEU A 74 -4.83 7.55 14.71
C LEU A 74 -5.77 8.64 15.19
N MET A 75 -5.38 9.34 16.25
CA MET A 75 -6.07 10.55 16.71
C MET A 75 -5.50 11.77 16.00
N LEU A 76 -6.33 12.48 15.24
CA LEU A 76 -5.92 13.64 14.45
C LEU A 76 -6.93 14.78 14.59
N GLU A 77 -6.44 15.98 14.89
CA GLU A 77 -7.28 17.17 14.96
C GLU A 77 -7.52 17.73 13.56
N ILE A 78 -8.78 17.83 13.15
CA ILE A 78 -9.19 18.37 11.86
C ILE A 78 -10.30 19.39 12.09
N GLY A 79 -10.02 20.65 11.72
CA GLY A 79 -10.98 21.75 11.89
C GLY A 79 -11.36 22.02 13.35
N GLY A 80 -10.41 21.86 14.29
CA GLY A 80 -10.63 22.09 15.72
C GLY A 80 -11.30 20.92 16.46
N ILE A 81 -11.51 19.78 15.79
CA ILE A 81 -12.15 18.60 16.38
C ILE A 81 -11.19 17.42 16.27
N LEU A 82 -10.90 16.78 17.40
CA LEU A 82 -10.11 15.56 17.46
C LEU A 82 -10.94 14.37 16.91
N ARG A 83 -10.44 13.71 15.87
CA ARG A 83 -11.08 12.57 15.20
C ARG A 83 -10.20 11.33 15.31
N SER A 84 -10.82 10.16 15.39
CA SER A 84 -10.14 8.86 15.38
C SER A 84 -10.26 8.21 14.00
N PHE A 85 -9.16 7.69 13.47
CA PHE A 85 -9.09 7.01 12.19
C PHE A 85 -8.49 5.60 12.33
N LYS A 86 -9.16 4.64 11.70
CA LYS A 86 -8.65 3.29 11.46
C LYS A 86 -8.28 3.15 10.00
N PHE A 87 -7.19 2.43 9.73
CA PHE A 87 -6.71 2.21 8.37
C PHE A 87 -6.96 0.77 7.91
N ILE A 88 -7.43 0.63 6.66
CA ILE A 88 -7.52 -0.65 5.96
C ILE A 88 -6.64 -0.55 4.72
N PHE A 89 -5.52 -1.25 4.74
CA PHE A 89 -4.57 -1.29 3.63
C PHE A 89 -4.92 -2.41 2.64
N ARG A 90 -5.09 -2.07 1.37
CA ARG A 90 -5.29 -3.04 0.27
C ARG A 90 -4.14 -2.92 -0.73
N GLY A 91 -3.31 -3.96 -0.81
CA GLY A 91 -2.17 -4.01 -1.73
C GLY A 91 -2.59 -4.54 -3.10
N THR A 92 -3.22 -3.70 -3.93
CA THR A 92 -3.78 -4.11 -5.24
C THR A 92 -3.05 -3.50 -6.45
N GLY A 93 -1.97 -2.74 -6.20
CA GLY A 93 -1.23 -2.01 -7.24
C GLY A 93 0.02 -2.73 -7.75
N TYR A 94 0.18 -4.01 -7.44
CA TYR A 94 1.34 -4.82 -7.83
C TYR A 94 1.03 -5.60 -9.10
N ASP A 95 2.00 -5.70 -10.01
CA ASP A 95 1.90 -6.65 -11.12
C ASP A 95 2.09 -8.09 -10.64
N GLU A 96 1.78 -9.07 -11.49
CA GLU A 96 1.84 -10.48 -11.12
C GLU A 96 3.26 -10.91 -10.68
N LYS A 97 4.29 -10.38 -11.33
CA LYS A 97 5.69 -10.71 -11.04
C LYS A 97 6.01 -10.32 -9.60
N LEU A 98 5.70 -9.07 -9.23
CA LEU A 98 5.97 -8.56 -7.89
C LEU A 98 5.09 -9.24 -6.84
N VAL A 99 3.82 -9.52 -7.13
CA VAL A 99 2.94 -10.30 -6.21
C VAL A 99 3.57 -11.65 -5.90
N ARG A 100 4.01 -12.38 -6.93
CA ARG A 100 4.63 -13.70 -6.73
C ARG A 100 5.91 -13.60 -5.90
N GLU A 101 6.73 -12.59 -6.16
CA GLU A 101 7.98 -12.38 -5.43
C GLU A 101 7.74 -12.03 -3.94
N VAL A 102 6.80 -11.14 -3.63
CA VAL A 102 6.53 -10.72 -2.25
C VAL A 102 5.70 -11.72 -1.44
N GLU A 103 4.84 -12.51 -2.10
CA GLU A 103 4.03 -13.56 -1.45
C GLU A 103 4.73 -14.93 -1.43
N GLY A 104 5.95 -15.05 -1.99
CA GLY A 104 6.73 -16.28 -1.98
C GLY A 104 6.18 -17.38 -2.91
N LEU A 105 5.52 -17.00 -4.00
CA LEU A 105 5.01 -17.91 -5.02
C LEU A 105 6.09 -18.22 -6.07
N GLU A 106 5.93 -19.33 -6.78
CA GLU A 106 6.75 -19.62 -7.95
C GLU A 106 6.58 -18.53 -9.03
N ALA A 107 7.61 -18.32 -9.84
CA ALA A 107 7.59 -17.33 -10.93
C ALA A 107 6.49 -17.62 -11.96
N SER A 108 6.14 -16.63 -12.80
CA SER A 108 5.04 -16.72 -13.78
C SER A 108 5.16 -17.85 -14.83
N GLY A 109 6.33 -18.48 -14.96
CA GLY A 109 6.53 -19.69 -15.79
C GLY A 109 6.14 -21.01 -15.11
N SER A 110 5.63 -20.96 -13.88
CA SER A 110 5.21 -22.13 -13.12
C SER A 110 3.97 -22.82 -13.71
N ILE A 111 3.80 -24.10 -13.36
CA ILE A 111 2.53 -24.82 -13.56
C ILE A 111 1.40 -24.27 -12.67
N PHE A 112 1.73 -23.59 -11.57
CA PHE A 112 0.80 -22.90 -10.68
C PHE A 112 0.53 -21.49 -11.18
N ILE A 113 -0.45 -21.39 -12.08
CA ILE A 113 -0.73 -20.19 -12.86
C ILE A 113 -1.47 -19.07 -12.11
N CYS A 114 -2.10 -19.36 -10.97
CA CYS A 114 -2.97 -18.41 -10.25
C CYS A 114 -2.32 -17.93 -8.94
N THR A 115 -2.53 -16.65 -8.61
CA THR A 115 -2.11 -16.03 -7.34
C THR A 115 -3.28 -15.82 -6.36
N LEU A 116 -4.45 -16.40 -6.65
CA LEU A 116 -5.69 -16.36 -5.87
C LEU A 116 -6.10 -17.76 -5.42
#